data_AF-A0A8S0ZWG2-F1
#
_entry.id   AF-A0A8S0ZWG2-F1
#
_cell.length_a   1.000
_cell.length_b   1.000
_cell.length_c   1.000
_cell.angle_alpha   90.00
_cell.angle_beta   90.00
_cell.angle_gamma   90.00
#
_symmetry.space_group_name_H-M   'P 1'
#
loop_
_entity.id
_entity.type
_entity.pdbx_description
1 polymer ?
#
loop_
_entity_poly.entity_id
_entity_poly.type
_entity_poly.pdbx_seq_one_letter_code
_entity_poly.pdbx_strand_id
1 'polypeptide(L)'
;MLTTQRILAIRKVICCAVKKHKAETLELGERINKLYTDISNSCNHAFGHHTKCLDHYCSSEKKNEDLVLRVKNSAFWAKIQYIVGIVAAHSRSLINDCDSNAVEQFNSIIAKFVGGKRTNLVQWQTYQSRCAAAVVAFNTKRPLYNIQKSLLGKSPKSKSKTFEGKKIQKNKLRRKLTRRRINFNEELTNTDKHYEYIYRIAKESFLKSLEKSNQERLRIERATIWQRDSSEWLELRRNLLTASNFGKIIKRRPTTSASIVKAMLYKSDISSVASIKHGVDNETIALNQLAAKEGVEIRFIDSEIPFLATTPDGLVGNIQSWSSNAQCQLLI
;
A
#
# COMPACT_ATOMS: atom_id res chain seq x y z
N MET A 1 -19.49 19.86 8.78
CA MET A 1 -19.74 18.63 7.98
C MET A 1 -19.32 17.39 8.74
N LEU A 2 -18.02 17.12 8.96
CA LEU A 2 -17.60 16.15 9.99
C LEU A 2 -17.59 16.83 11.36
N THR A 3 -18.22 16.23 12.37
CA THR A 3 -18.11 16.66 13.77
C THR A 3 -17.50 15.54 14.61
N THR A 4 -16.93 15.88 15.76
CA THR A 4 -16.41 14.89 16.73
C THR A 4 -17.47 13.86 17.12
N GLN A 5 -18.73 14.29 17.28
CA GLN A 5 -19.87 13.41 17.53
C GLN A 5 -20.06 12.35 16.43
N ARG A 6 -19.95 12.72 15.15
CA ARG A 6 -20.06 11.74 14.03
C ARG A 6 -18.90 10.76 13.99
N ILE A 7 -17.68 11.23 14.27
CA ILE A 7 -16.51 10.35 14.38
C ILE A 7 -16.69 9.34 15.53
N LEU A 8 -17.24 9.79 16.67
CA LEU A 8 -17.57 8.91 17.79
C LEU A 8 -18.72 7.94 17.45
N ALA A 9 -19.71 8.35 16.65
CA ALA A 9 -20.76 7.46 16.16
C ALA A 9 -20.20 6.35 15.25
N ILE A 10 -19.37 6.70 14.25
CA ILE A 10 -18.65 5.72 13.41
C ILE A 10 -17.88 4.72 14.29
N ARG A 11 -17.10 5.24 15.25
CA ARG A 11 -16.33 4.41 16.17
C ARG A 11 -17.22 3.50 17.02
N LYS A 12 -18.37 4.00 17.52
CA LYS A 12 -19.33 3.20 18.30
C LYS A 12 -19.83 2.01 17.50
N VAL A 13 -20.27 2.24 16.25
CA VAL A 13 -20.75 1.17 15.35
C VAL A 13 -19.68 0.10 15.16
N ILE A 14 -18.46 0.50 14.78
CA ILE A 14 -17.34 -0.43 14.55
C ILE A 14 -17.02 -1.23 15.83
N CYS A 15 -16.92 -0.57 16.99
CA CYS A 15 -16.62 -1.26 18.24
C CYS A 15 -17.73 -2.22 18.70
N CYS A 16 -19.01 -1.89 18.45
CA CYS A 16 -20.14 -2.77 18.76
C CYS A 16 -20.19 -3.98 17.81
N ALA A 17 -20.07 -3.76 16.50
CA ALA A 17 -20.10 -4.81 15.49
C ALA A 17 -18.93 -5.80 15.67
N VAL A 18 -17.71 -5.32 15.93
CA VAL A 18 -16.55 -6.19 16.22
C VAL A 18 -16.80 -7.05 17.48
N LYS A 19 -17.35 -6.47 18.55
CA LYS A 19 -17.66 -7.24 19.77
C LYS A 19 -18.71 -8.33 19.51
N LYS A 20 -19.77 -8.01 18.75
CA LYS A 20 -20.82 -8.97 18.40
C LYS A 20 -20.26 -10.10 17.53
N HIS A 21 -19.65 -9.78 16.40
CA HIS A 21 -19.10 -10.79 15.47
C HIS A 21 -17.93 -11.60 16.04
N LYS A 22 -17.30 -11.17 17.14
CA LYS A 22 -16.37 -12.02 17.92
C LYS A 22 -17.06 -13.11 18.73
N ALA A 23 -18.21 -12.80 19.34
CA ALA A 23 -18.96 -13.73 20.16
C ALA A 23 -19.86 -14.69 19.36
N GLU A 24 -20.16 -14.38 18.10
CA GLU A 24 -20.95 -15.24 17.21
C GLU A 24 -20.23 -16.56 16.86
N THR A 25 -20.98 -17.67 16.91
CA THR A 25 -20.54 -19.03 16.59
C THR A 25 -20.62 -19.38 15.10
N LEU A 26 -21.02 -18.44 14.25
CA LEU A 26 -21.13 -18.59 12.81
C LEU A 26 -19.77 -18.92 12.14
N GLU A 27 -19.83 -19.40 10.90
CA GLU A 27 -18.64 -19.64 10.09
C GLU A 27 -17.81 -18.35 9.92
N LEU A 28 -16.48 -18.49 9.90
CA LEU A 28 -15.58 -17.34 9.86
C LEU A 28 -15.78 -16.48 8.60
N GLY A 29 -16.06 -17.09 7.44
CA GLY A 29 -16.34 -16.37 6.20
C GLY A 29 -17.57 -15.46 6.31
N GLU A 30 -18.68 -15.97 6.86
CA GLU A 30 -19.88 -15.18 7.08
C GLU A 30 -19.66 -14.03 8.06
N ARG A 31 -18.95 -14.27 9.16
CA ARG A 31 -18.66 -13.25 10.19
C ARG A 31 -17.84 -12.10 9.62
N ILE A 32 -16.86 -12.41 8.76
CA ILE A 32 -16.07 -11.41 8.03
C ILE A 32 -16.98 -10.57 7.12
N ASN A 33 -17.86 -11.20 6.35
CA ASN A 33 -18.75 -10.50 5.41
C ASN A 33 -19.79 -9.62 6.13
N LYS A 34 -20.40 -10.13 7.21
CA LYS A 34 -21.35 -9.38 8.05
C LYS A 34 -20.67 -8.16 8.71
N LEU A 35 -19.47 -8.36 9.29
CA LEU A 35 -18.69 -7.27 9.85
C LEU A 35 -18.26 -6.24 8.78
N TYR A 36 -17.88 -6.68 7.57
CA TYR A 36 -17.56 -5.78 6.46
C TYR A 36 -18.77 -4.89 6.10
N THR A 37 -19.98 -5.45 6.03
CA THR A 37 -21.19 -4.68 5.76
C THR A 37 -21.53 -3.69 6.87
N ASP A 38 -21.37 -4.07 8.13
CA ASP A 38 -21.61 -3.18 9.28
C ASP A 38 -20.60 -2.03 9.37
N ILE A 39 -19.31 -2.31 9.16
CA ILE A 39 -18.27 -1.26 9.11
C ILE A 39 -18.55 -0.31 7.94
N SER A 40 -18.89 -0.84 6.75
CA SER A 40 -19.25 -0.02 5.59
C SER A 40 -20.49 0.86 5.84
N ASN A 41 -21.44 0.38 6.63
CA ASN A 41 -22.65 1.12 6.98
C ASN A 41 -22.45 2.17 8.09
N SER A 42 -21.32 2.13 8.82
CA SER A 42 -21.03 3.07 9.92
C SER A 42 -21.05 4.55 9.48
N CYS A 43 -20.68 4.85 8.24
CA CYS A 43 -20.78 6.19 7.66
C CYS A 43 -22.23 6.66 7.47
N ASN A 44 -23.10 5.78 6.96
CA ASN A 44 -24.51 6.08 6.75
C ASN A 44 -25.19 6.36 8.09
N HIS A 45 -24.97 5.49 9.07
CA HIS A 45 -25.44 5.65 10.45
C HIS A 45 -25.03 7.00 11.05
N ALA A 46 -23.76 7.40 10.91
CA ALA A 46 -23.25 8.64 11.48
C ALA A 46 -23.74 9.93 10.77
N PHE A 47 -24.36 9.80 9.60
CA PHE A 47 -24.90 10.91 8.80
C PHE A 47 -26.44 10.91 8.72
N GLY A 48 -27.12 10.04 9.49
CA GLY A 48 -28.59 10.02 9.65
C GLY A 48 -29.33 8.97 8.81
N HIS A 49 -28.63 8.18 8.00
CA HIS A 49 -29.25 7.18 7.14
C HIS A 49 -29.26 5.79 7.79
N HIS A 50 -30.42 5.40 8.31
CA HIS A 50 -30.55 4.24 9.22
C HIS A 50 -31.10 2.95 8.59
N THR A 51 -31.38 2.92 7.29
CA THR A 51 -32.04 1.80 6.58
C THR A 51 -31.40 0.42 6.76
N LYS A 52 -30.07 0.38 6.88
CA LYS A 52 -29.27 -0.86 7.06
C LYS A 52 -28.66 -0.99 8.45
N CYS A 53 -29.11 -0.18 9.41
CA CYS A 53 -28.59 -0.25 10.78
C CYS A 53 -29.17 -1.44 11.53
N LEU A 54 -28.36 -2.03 12.41
CA LEU A 54 -28.78 -3.08 13.33
C LEU A 54 -28.97 -2.52 14.75
N ASP A 55 -29.95 -3.06 15.48
CA ASP A 55 -30.39 -2.56 16.80
C ASP A 55 -29.26 -2.48 17.83
N HIS A 56 -28.32 -3.43 17.75
CA HIS A 56 -27.20 -3.56 18.69
C HIS A 56 -26.19 -2.39 18.68
N TYR A 57 -26.25 -1.49 17.68
CA TYR A 57 -25.51 -0.22 17.71
C TYR A 57 -26.39 1.02 17.50
N CYS A 58 -27.57 0.87 16.91
CA CYS A 58 -28.43 1.97 16.49
C CYS A 58 -29.68 2.14 17.36
N SER A 59 -29.74 3.26 18.09
CA SER A 59 -30.97 3.70 18.76
C SER A 59 -31.80 4.54 17.77
N SER A 60 -32.81 3.91 17.16
CA SER A 60 -33.69 4.47 16.11
C SER A 60 -34.49 5.71 16.54
N GLU A 61 -34.54 5.99 17.84
CA GLU A 61 -35.19 7.15 18.47
C GLU A 61 -34.51 8.49 18.09
N LYS A 62 -33.23 8.49 17.72
CA LYS A 62 -32.48 9.73 17.38
C LYS A 62 -32.43 10.01 15.89
N LYS A 63 -33.61 10.27 15.30
CA LYS A 63 -33.76 10.70 13.89
C LYS A 63 -33.19 12.10 13.68
N ASN A 64 -31.89 12.18 13.41
CA ASN A 64 -31.28 13.36 12.80
C ASN A 64 -31.67 13.46 11.32
N GLU A 65 -31.57 14.66 10.75
CA GLU A 65 -31.76 14.89 9.31
C GLU A 65 -30.81 14.02 8.47
N ASP A 66 -31.31 13.37 7.41
CA ASP A 66 -30.49 12.58 6.50
C ASP A 66 -29.62 13.50 5.64
N LEU A 67 -28.34 13.58 6.01
CA LEU A 67 -27.35 14.40 5.32
C LEU A 67 -26.51 13.57 4.33
N VAL A 68 -26.78 12.27 4.19
CA VAL A 68 -26.09 11.43 3.19
C VAL A 68 -26.44 11.92 1.80
N LEU A 69 -27.71 12.23 1.50
CA LEU A 69 -28.13 12.74 0.19
C LEU A 69 -27.38 14.01 -0.23
N ARG A 70 -27.16 14.95 0.71
CA ARG A 70 -26.43 16.21 0.45
C ARG A 70 -24.92 16.01 0.22
N VAL A 71 -24.36 14.91 0.71
CA VAL A 71 -22.91 14.69 0.80
C VAL A 71 -22.42 13.58 -0.14
N LYS A 72 -23.31 12.67 -0.58
CA LYS A 72 -23.03 11.45 -1.39
C LYS A 72 -22.15 11.69 -2.61
N ASN A 73 -22.38 12.78 -3.34
CA ASN A 73 -21.68 13.11 -4.58
C ASN A 73 -20.40 13.95 -4.36
N SER A 74 -19.97 14.17 -3.11
CA SER A 74 -18.79 14.95 -2.80
C SER A 74 -17.50 14.10 -2.74
N ALA A 75 -16.38 14.66 -3.21
CA ALA A 75 -15.06 14.04 -3.03
C ALA A 75 -14.69 13.82 -1.55
N PHE A 76 -15.30 14.58 -0.64
CA PHE A 76 -15.19 14.40 0.81
C PHE A 76 -15.84 13.08 1.27
N TRP A 77 -17.01 12.73 0.75
CA TRP A 77 -17.68 11.45 1.03
C TRP A 77 -16.88 10.26 0.51
N ALA A 78 -16.40 10.35 -0.74
CA ALA A 78 -15.54 9.32 -1.34
C ALA A 78 -14.29 9.05 -0.48
N LYS A 79 -13.63 10.09 0.04
CA LYS A 79 -12.49 9.94 0.97
C LYS A 79 -12.87 9.27 2.28
N ILE A 80 -14.04 9.58 2.87
CA ILE A 80 -14.51 8.91 4.10
C ILE A 80 -14.82 7.43 3.83
N GLN A 81 -15.57 7.14 2.77
CA GLN A 81 -15.92 5.77 2.40
C GLN A 81 -14.67 4.94 2.07
N TYR A 82 -13.66 5.53 1.42
CA TYR A 82 -12.37 4.88 1.19
C TYR A 82 -11.64 4.52 2.50
N ILE A 83 -11.55 5.46 3.45
CA ILE A 83 -10.91 5.21 4.76
C ILE A 83 -11.65 4.11 5.53
N VAL A 84 -12.98 4.14 5.54
CA VAL A 84 -13.79 3.11 6.23
C VAL A 84 -13.75 1.77 5.48
N GLY A 85 -13.65 1.78 4.15
CA GLY A 85 -13.44 0.59 3.32
C GLY A 85 -12.11 -0.12 3.62
N ILE A 86 -11.03 0.63 3.90
CA ILE A 86 -9.77 0.05 4.38
C ILE A 86 -9.98 -0.66 5.73
N VAL A 87 -10.70 -0.04 6.68
CA VAL A 87 -11.01 -0.69 7.96
C VAL A 87 -11.89 -1.92 7.78
N ALA A 88 -12.88 -1.86 6.88
CA ALA A 88 -13.75 -2.99 6.55
C ALA A 88 -12.97 -4.15 5.91
N ALA A 89 -11.99 -3.88 5.04
CA ALA A 89 -11.12 -4.91 4.46
C ALA A 89 -10.32 -5.68 5.52
N HIS A 90 -10.02 -5.06 6.67
CA HIS A 90 -9.38 -5.70 7.81
C HIS A 90 -10.35 -6.40 8.79
N SER A 91 -11.63 -6.59 8.43
CA SER A 91 -12.64 -7.32 9.24
C SER A 91 -12.14 -8.65 9.79
N ARG A 92 -11.38 -9.42 9.01
CA ARG A 92 -10.79 -10.70 9.46
C ARG A 92 -9.79 -10.52 10.61
N SER A 93 -8.85 -9.60 10.46
CA SER A 93 -7.84 -9.30 11.48
C SER A 93 -8.50 -8.71 12.74
N LEU A 94 -9.58 -7.93 12.57
CA LEU A 94 -10.39 -7.39 13.67
C LEU A 94 -11.15 -8.46 14.46
N ILE A 95 -11.66 -9.51 13.81
CA ILE A 95 -12.32 -10.65 14.49
C ILE A 95 -11.30 -11.49 15.25
N ASN A 96 -10.15 -11.79 14.63
CA ASN A 96 -9.16 -12.71 15.17
C ASN A 96 -8.16 -12.08 16.16
N ASP A 97 -8.26 -10.77 16.42
CA ASP A 97 -7.26 -9.99 17.17
C ASP A 97 -5.83 -10.20 16.63
N CYS A 98 -5.68 -10.13 15.30
CA CYS A 98 -4.37 -10.16 14.65
C CYS A 98 -3.82 -8.74 14.51
N ASP A 99 -2.57 -8.51 14.92
CA ASP A 99 -1.86 -7.25 14.69
C ASP A 99 -0.45 -7.44 14.10
N SER A 100 0.13 -6.34 13.58
CA SER A 100 1.51 -6.26 13.10
C SER A 100 2.49 -5.73 14.15
N ASN A 101 2.03 -5.43 15.37
CA ASN A 101 2.78 -4.65 16.36
C ASN A 101 4.07 -5.33 16.78
N ALA A 102 4.05 -6.66 16.98
CA ALA A 102 5.26 -7.43 17.31
C ALA A 102 6.32 -7.33 16.21
N VAL A 103 5.89 -7.41 14.94
CA VAL A 103 6.76 -7.32 13.75
C VAL A 103 7.31 -5.89 13.58
N GLU A 104 6.47 -4.87 13.75
CA GLU A 104 6.88 -3.46 13.70
C GLU A 104 7.85 -3.10 14.83
N GLN A 105 7.57 -3.56 16.05
CA GLN A 105 8.46 -3.38 17.19
C GLN A 105 9.81 -4.04 16.94
N PHE A 106 9.84 -5.25 16.39
CA PHE A 106 11.06 -5.96 16.03
C PHE A 106 11.83 -5.26 14.89
N ASN A 107 11.14 -4.84 13.82
CA ASN A 107 11.72 -4.04 12.74
C ASN A 107 12.32 -2.71 13.25
N SER A 108 11.70 -2.08 14.26
CA SER A 108 12.25 -0.89 14.91
C SER A 108 13.56 -1.17 15.66
N ILE A 109 13.84 -2.43 16.04
CA ILE A 109 15.08 -2.85 16.68
C ILE A 109 16.11 -3.20 15.61
N ILE A 110 15.74 -3.94 14.55
CA ILE A 110 16.60 -4.17 13.37
C ILE A 110 17.12 -2.84 12.84
N ALA A 111 16.27 -1.84 12.63
CA ALA A 111 16.68 -0.52 12.14
C ALA A 111 17.76 0.16 13.01
N LYS A 112 17.73 -0.05 14.34
CA LYS A 112 18.73 0.46 15.29
C LYS A 112 20.05 -0.29 15.21
N PHE A 113 20.02 -1.62 15.02
CA PHE A 113 21.22 -2.45 14.83
C PHE A 113 21.85 -2.28 13.44
N VAL A 114 21.05 -2.01 12.42
CA VAL A 114 21.52 -1.68 11.06
C VAL A 114 22.17 -0.29 11.03
N GLY A 115 21.74 0.64 11.89
CA GLY A 115 22.37 1.94 12.12
C GLY A 115 21.94 3.05 11.14
N GLY A 116 20.86 2.83 10.38
CA GLY A 116 20.57 3.60 9.17
C GLY A 116 21.55 3.26 8.03
N LYS A 117 21.18 3.57 6.78
CA LYS A 117 21.86 3.05 5.57
C LYS A 117 23.35 3.43 5.36
N ARG A 118 24.00 4.19 6.25
CA ARG A 118 25.32 4.81 5.96
C ARG A 118 26.38 4.80 7.07
N THR A 119 26.11 4.35 8.29
CA THR A 119 27.09 4.43 9.41
C THR A 119 28.15 3.34 9.40
N ASN A 120 27.82 2.14 8.87
CA ASN A 120 28.67 0.95 8.94
C ASN A 120 28.95 0.37 7.55
N LEU A 121 29.56 1.16 6.67
CA LEU A 121 30.12 0.71 5.39
C LEU A 121 31.42 -0.08 5.59
N VAL A 122 32.20 0.28 6.61
CA VAL A 122 33.57 -0.23 6.86
C VAL A 122 33.63 -1.36 7.91
N GLN A 123 32.54 -1.62 8.63
CA GLN A 123 32.51 -2.66 9.67
C GLN A 123 32.08 -4.02 9.10
N TRP A 124 32.98 -5.00 9.22
CA TRP A 124 32.85 -6.41 8.83
C TRP A 124 31.77 -7.17 9.61
N GLN A 125 30.50 -6.78 9.49
CA GLN A 125 29.35 -7.58 9.91
C GLN A 125 28.21 -7.45 8.90
N THR A 126 27.82 -8.60 8.35
CA THR A 126 26.74 -8.72 7.37
C THR A 126 25.39 -8.28 7.96
N TYR A 127 24.42 -7.98 7.09
CA TYR A 127 23.07 -7.65 7.51
C TYR A 127 22.47 -8.74 8.41
N GLN A 128 22.76 -10.01 8.10
CA GLN A 128 22.36 -11.20 8.83
C GLN A 128 22.85 -11.17 10.29
N SER A 129 24.14 -10.84 10.54
CA SER A 129 24.67 -10.71 11.90
C SER A 129 23.96 -9.62 12.72
N ARG A 130 23.61 -8.49 12.09
CA ARG A 130 22.88 -7.38 12.73
C ARG A 130 21.44 -7.78 13.05
N CYS A 131 20.80 -8.55 12.18
CA CYS A 131 19.48 -9.15 12.44
C CYS A 131 19.53 -10.18 13.58
N ALA A 132 20.53 -11.06 13.63
CA ALA A 132 20.72 -12.00 14.72
C ALA A 132 20.91 -11.28 16.08
N ALA A 133 21.72 -10.22 16.13
CA ALA A 133 21.87 -9.38 17.31
C ALA A 133 20.54 -8.69 17.72
N ALA A 134 19.73 -8.26 16.74
CA ALA A 134 18.41 -7.71 17.00
C ALA A 134 17.43 -8.74 17.58
N VAL A 135 17.45 -10.00 17.12
CA VAL A 135 16.63 -11.11 17.67
C VAL A 135 16.97 -11.32 19.15
N VAL A 136 18.26 -11.45 19.47
CA VAL A 136 18.73 -11.63 20.85
C VAL A 136 18.30 -10.45 21.74
N ALA A 137 18.42 -9.21 21.26
CA ALA A 137 18.01 -8.03 22.00
C ALA A 137 16.48 -7.91 22.19
N PHE A 138 15.68 -8.33 21.20
CA PHE A 138 14.22 -8.33 21.28
C PHE A 138 13.71 -9.37 22.28
N ASN A 139 14.18 -10.62 22.18
CA ASN A 139 13.73 -11.72 23.00
C ASN A 139 14.19 -11.59 24.46
N THR A 140 15.46 -11.23 24.69
CA THR A 140 15.97 -11.18 26.06
C THR A 140 15.43 -10.01 26.88
N LYS A 141 15.03 -8.89 26.24
CA LYS A 141 14.61 -7.61 26.88
C LYS A 141 15.60 -7.11 27.96
N ARG A 142 16.85 -7.62 27.99
CA ARG A 142 17.88 -7.47 29.04
C ARG A 142 19.12 -6.73 28.49
N PRO A 143 19.99 -6.16 29.35
CA PRO A 143 21.24 -5.57 28.91
C PRO A 143 22.18 -6.60 28.27
N LEU A 144 22.94 -6.17 27.26
CA LEU A 144 23.85 -7.00 26.48
C LEU A 144 25.02 -7.52 27.34
N TYR A 145 25.43 -6.78 28.37
CA TYR A 145 26.48 -7.24 29.29
C TYR A 145 26.15 -8.57 30.01
N ASN A 146 24.87 -8.94 30.14
CA ASN A 146 24.47 -10.24 30.70
C ASN A 146 24.80 -11.39 29.73
N ILE A 147 24.53 -11.18 28.44
CA ILE A 147 24.86 -12.14 27.37
C ILE A 147 26.39 -12.27 27.27
N GLN A 148 27.11 -11.15 27.29
CA GLN A 148 28.58 -11.17 27.30
C GLN A 148 29.15 -11.93 28.51
N LYS A 149 28.61 -11.71 29.72
CA LYS A 149 29.02 -12.45 30.93
C LYS A 149 28.76 -13.95 30.77
N SER A 150 27.64 -14.33 30.17
CA SER A 150 27.29 -15.74 29.94
C SER A 150 28.16 -16.43 28.88
N LEU A 151 28.55 -15.71 27.82
CA LEU A 151 29.35 -16.26 26.72
C LEU A 151 30.85 -16.32 27.01
N LEU A 152 31.39 -15.33 27.73
CA LEU A 152 32.84 -15.16 27.94
C LEU A 152 33.29 -15.47 29.38
N GLY A 153 32.36 -15.84 30.27
CA GLY A 153 32.57 -15.96 31.74
C GLY A 153 32.89 -14.63 32.45
N LYS A 154 33.38 -13.62 31.72
CA LYS A 154 33.86 -12.33 32.21
C LYS A 154 32.86 -11.23 31.86
N SER A 155 32.57 -10.39 32.85
CA SER A 155 31.63 -9.27 32.70
C SER A 155 32.37 -8.00 32.25
N PRO A 156 31.82 -7.18 31.33
CA PRO A 156 32.51 -5.98 30.86
C PRO A 156 32.73 -4.93 31.96
N LYS A 157 33.68 -4.03 31.70
CA LYS A 157 34.08 -2.93 32.61
C LYS A 157 32.88 -2.04 33.00
N SER A 158 32.96 -1.43 34.18
CA SER A 158 31.88 -0.66 34.80
C SER A 158 31.20 0.34 33.86
N LYS A 159 31.98 1.11 33.08
CA LYS A 159 31.50 2.12 32.13
C LYS A 159 30.41 1.59 31.16
N SER A 160 30.56 0.38 30.60
CA SER A 160 29.54 -0.21 29.71
C SER A 160 28.25 -0.55 30.46
N LYS A 161 28.37 -1.12 31.67
CA LYS A 161 27.21 -1.42 32.53
C LYS A 161 26.45 -0.15 32.90
N THR A 162 27.17 0.91 33.27
CA THR A 162 26.59 2.23 33.58
C THR A 162 25.89 2.83 32.36
N PHE A 163 26.48 2.74 31.17
CA PHE A 163 25.88 3.25 29.93
C PHE A 163 24.59 2.49 29.56
N GLU A 164 24.62 1.16 29.57
CA GLU A 164 23.42 0.34 29.31
C GLU A 164 22.33 0.56 30.38
N GLY A 165 22.71 0.63 31.66
CA GLY A 165 21.80 0.93 32.77
C GLY A 165 21.10 2.29 32.60
N LYS A 166 21.87 3.35 32.31
CA LYS A 166 21.31 4.69 32.00
C LYS A 166 20.37 4.66 30.79
N LYS A 167 20.72 3.91 29.74
CA LYS A 167 19.86 3.73 28.54
C LYS A 167 18.55 3.02 28.87
N ILE A 168 18.58 1.98 29.71
CA ILE A 168 17.38 1.26 30.19
C ILE A 168 16.53 2.17 31.07
N GLN A 169 17.10 2.91 32.03
CA GLN A 169 16.37 3.86 32.87
C GLN A 169 15.70 4.97 32.04
N LYS A 170 16.43 5.58 31.09
CA LYS A 170 15.87 6.60 30.18
C LYS A 170 14.70 6.04 29.34
N ASN A 171 14.78 4.79 28.90
CA ASN A 171 13.68 4.12 28.20
C ASN A 171 12.49 3.81 29.13
N LYS A 172 12.72 3.40 30.38
CA LYS A 172 11.66 3.22 31.40
C LYS A 172 10.93 4.54 31.70
N LEU A 173 11.68 5.64 31.86
CA LEU A 173 11.12 6.99 32.07
C LEU A 173 10.31 7.47 30.86
N ARG A 174 10.85 7.33 29.64
CA ARG A 174 10.11 7.65 28.40
C ARG A 174 8.79 6.87 28.30
N ARG A 175 8.78 5.57 28.62
CA ARG A 175 7.56 4.75 28.67
C ARG A 175 6.52 5.23 29.69
N LYS A 176 6.95 5.82 30.82
CA LYS A 176 6.04 6.42 31.83
C LYS A 176 5.42 7.75 31.37
N LEU A 177 6.17 8.55 30.60
CA LEU A 177 5.75 9.89 30.17
C LEU A 177 4.77 9.87 28.99
N THR A 178 4.81 8.84 28.14
CA THR A 178 3.83 8.63 27.06
C THR A 178 2.47 8.14 27.62
N ARG A 179 1.78 9.00 28.38
CA ARG A 179 0.42 8.78 28.94
C ARG A 179 -0.70 8.91 27.90
N ARG A 180 -0.59 8.14 26.81
CA ARG A 180 -1.73 7.68 25.98
C ARG A 180 -1.42 6.27 25.49
N ARG A 181 -1.26 5.34 26.44
CA ARG A 181 -1.20 3.92 26.11
C ARG A 181 -2.57 3.49 25.62
N ILE A 182 -2.64 3.09 24.35
CA ILE A 182 -3.51 1.98 24.00
C ILE A 182 -2.88 0.78 24.71
N ASN A 183 -3.58 0.22 25.70
CA ASN A 183 -3.14 -1.00 26.37
C ASN A 183 -3.43 -2.16 25.41
N PHE A 184 -2.42 -2.54 24.63
CA PHE A 184 -2.44 -3.78 23.87
C PHE A 184 -2.11 -4.94 24.79
N ASN A 185 -2.86 -6.03 24.68
CA ASN A 185 -2.64 -7.24 25.47
C ASN A 185 -1.40 -7.96 24.92
N GLU A 186 -0.46 -8.39 25.79
CA GLU A 186 0.79 -9.06 25.34
C GLU A 186 0.52 -10.48 24.79
N GLU A 187 -0.75 -10.94 24.84
CA GLU A 187 -1.24 -12.26 24.41
C GLU A 187 -1.65 -12.35 22.93
N LEU A 188 -1.63 -11.25 22.16
CA LEU A 188 -1.90 -11.28 20.71
C LEU A 188 -0.72 -11.91 19.95
N THR A 189 -0.60 -13.24 19.99
CA THR A 189 0.52 -14.00 19.38
C THR A 189 0.29 -14.40 17.94
N ASN A 190 -0.94 -14.31 17.43
CA ASN A 190 -1.28 -14.71 16.06
C ASN A 190 -0.97 -13.60 15.06
N THR A 191 0.30 -13.55 14.62
CA THR A 191 0.67 -12.85 13.39
C THR A 191 -0.21 -13.35 12.24
N ASP A 192 -0.76 -12.43 11.45
CA ASP A 192 -1.70 -12.76 10.37
C ASP A 192 -1.01 -13.55 9.23
N LYS A 193 -0.89 -14.87 9.37
CA LYS A 193 -0.27 -15.78 8.39
C LYS A 193 -0.99 -15.77 7.03
N HIS A 194 -2.15 -15.12 6.94
CA HIS A 194 -3.04 -15.16 5.79
C HIS A 194 -2.75 -14.08 4.72
N TYR A 195 -1.76 -13.20 4.93
CA TYR A 195 -1.39 -12.15 3.96
C TYR A 195 -1.19 -12.68 2.54
N GLU A 196 -0.60 -13.86 2.35
CA GLU A 196 -0.35 -14.41 1.01
C GLU A 196 -1.66 -14.78 0.28
N TYR A 197 -2.60 -15.43 0.95
CA TYR A 197 -3.91 -15.78 0.37
C TYR A 197 -4.78 -14.53 0.11
N ILE A 198 -4.79 -13.57 1.03
CA ILE A 198 -5.50 -12.30 0.84
C ILE A 198 -4.88 -11.52 -0.33
N TYR A 199 -3.55 -11.50 -0.43
CA TYR A 199 -2.83 -10.90 -1.55
C TYR A 199 -3.10 -11.61 -2.88
N ARG A 200 -3.23 -12.94 -2.89
CA ARG A 200 -3.65 -13.70 -4.08
C ARG A 200 -5.05 -13.30 -4.56
N ILE A 201 -6.05 -13.26 -3.67
CA ILE A 201 -7.41 -12.81 -4.03
C ILE A 201 -7.38 -11.37 -4.54
N ALA A 202 -6.68 -10.47 -3.85
CA ALA A 202 -6.58 -9.07 -4.25
C ALA A 202 -5.83 -8.89 -5.59
N LYS A 203 -4.84 -9.74 -5.88
CA LYS A 203 -4.15 -9.79 -7.18
C LYS A 203 -5.11 -10.28 -8.27
N GLU A 204 -5.88 -11.34 -8.02
CA GLU A 204 -6.83 -11.91 -8.97
C GLU A 204 -7.98 -10.93 -9.29
N SER A 205 -8.52 -10.22 -8.29
CA SER A 205 -9.53 -9.18 -8.52
C SER A 205 -8.97 -7.94 -9.22
N PHE A 206 -7.72 -7.55 -8.91
CA PHE A 206 -7.04 -6.46 -9.61
C PHE A 206 -6.78 -6.79 -11.08
N LEU A 207 -6.31 -8.01 -11.39
CA LEU A 207 -6.12 -8.46 -12.78
C LEU A 207 -7.44 -8.45 -13.56
N LYS A 208 -8.53 -8.94 -12.95
CA LYS A 208 -9.89 -8.84 -13.55
C LYS A 208 -10.35 -7.40 -13.77
N SER A 209 -9.95 -6.44 -12.93
CA SER A 209 -10.29 -5.02 -13.12
C SER A 209 -9.48 -4.33 -14.24
N LEU A 210 -8.37 -4.93 -14.67
CA LEU A 210 -7.58 -4.50 -15.82
C LEU A 210 -8.07 -5.11 -17.14
N GLU A 211 -8.89 -6.16 -17.11
CA GLU A 211 -9.55 -6.68 -18.30
C GLU A 211 -10.50 -5.62 -18.86
N LYS A 212 -10.27 -5.19 -20.10
CA LYS A 212 -11.00 -4.12 -20.78
C LYS A 212 -11.54 -4.63 -22.11
N SER A 213 -12.81 -4.33 -22.37
CA SER A 213 -13.42 -4.64 -23.67
C SER A 213 -12.75 -3.84 -24.79
N ASN A 214 -12.80 -4.35 -26.03
CA ASN A 214 -12.19 -3.66 -27.18
C ASN A 214 -12.82 -2.27 -27.42
N GLN A 215 -14.11 -2.09 -27.14
CA GLN A 215 -14.77 -0.78 -27.21
C GLN A 215 -14.24 0.19 -26.15
N GLU A 216 -14.00 -0.28 -24.92
CA GLU A 216 -13.45 0.54 -23.84
C GLU A 216 -11.98 0.87 -24.09
N ARG A 217 -11.20 -0.04 -24.67
CA ARG A 217 -9.82 0.19 -25.16
C ARG A 217 -9.79 1.32 -26.21
N LEU A 218 -10.63 1.26 -27.24
CA LEU A 218 -10.73 2.30 -28.28
C LEU A 218 -11.18 3.66 -27.72
N ARG A 219 -12.04 3.67 -26.69
CA ARG A 219 -12.44 4.91 -25.99
C ARG A 219 -11.27 5.50 -25.20
N ILE A 220 -10.55 4.65 -24.46
CA ILE A 220 -9.37 5.06 -23.68
C ILE A 220 -8.29 5.61 -24.62
N GLU A 221 -8.00 4.94 -25.74
CA GLU A 221 -7.08 5.41 -26.78
C GLU A 221 -7.41 6.86 -27.20
N ARG A 222 -8.64 7.10 -27.65
CA ARG A 222 -9.10 8.45 -28.07
C ARG A 222 -9.00 9.51 -26.97
N ALA A 223 -9.21 9.14 -25.71
CA ALA A 223 -9.10 10.05 -24.57
C ALA A 223 -7.64 10.26 -24.08
N THR A 224 -6.71 9.40 -24.50
CA THR A 224 -5.31 9.38 -24.03
C THR A 224 -4.27 9.69 -25.12
N ILE A 225 -4.71 10.11 -26.32
CA ILE A 225 -3.86 10.61 -27.42
C ILE A 225 -2.79 11.60 -26.93
N TRP A 226 -3.20 12.56 -26.08
CA TRP A 226 -2.33 13.60 -25.51
C TRP A 226 -1.37 13.12 -24.40
N GLN A 227 -1.38 11.81 -24.10
CA GLN A 227 -0.46 11.09 -23.22
C GLN A 227 -0.12 11.86 -21.93
N ARG A 228 1.04 12.52 -21.92
CA ARG A 228 1.63 13.29 -20.81
C ARG A 228 0.68 14.33 -20.19
N ASP A 229 -0.19 14.93 -21.01
CA ASP A 229 -1.05 16.03 -20.60
C ASP A 229 -2.51 15.55 -20.33
N SER A 230 -2.80 14.26 -20.56
CA SER A 230 -4.08 13.63 -20.19
C SER A 230 -4.04 13.09 -18.77
N SER A 231 -4.90 13.61 -17.89
CA SER A 231 -5.04 13.11 -16.51
C SER A 231 -5.51 11.65 -16.47
N GLU A 232 -6.38 11.25 -17.41
CA GLU A 232 -6.88 9.87 -17.52
C GLU A 232 -5.74 8.90 -17.85
N TRP A 233 -4.82 9.29 -18.75
CA TRP A 233 -3.62 8.50 -19.04
C TRP A 233 -2.72 8.35 -17.81
N LEU A 234 -2.52 9.42 -17.03
CA LEU A 234 -1.69 9.38 -15.84
C LEU A 234 -2.25 8.46 -14.75
N GLU A 235 -3.58 8.33 -14.64
CA GLU A 235 -4.22 7.39 -13.72
C GLU A 235 -4.13 5.95 -14.22
N LEU A 236 -4.44 5.69 -15.49
CA LEU A 236 -4.30 4.37 -16.12
C LEU A 236 -2.85 3.86 -16.05
N ARG A 237 -1.88 4.72 -16.38
CA ARG A 237 -0.44 4.41 -16.37
C ARG A 237 0.08 3.99 -14.99
N ARG A 238 -0.53 4.43 -13.89
CA ARG A 238 -0.14 3.98 -12.52
C ARG A 238 -0.45 2.51 -12.28
N ASN A 239 -1.43 1.96 -12.98
CA ASN A 239 -1.89 0.57 -12.84
C ASN A 239 -1.25 -0.38 -13.87
N LEU A 240 -0.53 0.15 -14.87
CA LEU A 240 -0.03 -0.58 -16.05
C LEU A 240 1.50 -0.62 -16.13
N LEU A 241 2.05 -1.75 -16.59
CA LEU A 241 3.47 -1.91 -16.86
C LEU A 241 3.83 -1.32 -18.24
N THR A 242 4.24 -0.06 -18.26
CA THR A 242 4.72 0.58 -19.51
C THR A 242 6.06 0.03 -19.99
N ALA A 243 6.26 -0.03 -21.31
CA ALA A 243 7.51 -0.45 -21.97
C ALA A 243 8.79 0.16 -21.34
N SER A 244 8.78 1.47 -21.05
CA SER A 244 9.88 2.20 -20.37
C SER A 244 10.35 1.65 -19.01
N ASN A 245 9.54 0.80 -18.36
CA ASN A 245 9.87 0.11 -17.12
C ASN A 245 10.03 -1.41 -17.30
N PHE A 246 9.54 -1.99 -18.40
CA PHE A 246 9.54 -3.44 -18.64
C PHE A 246 10.94 -4.06 -18.61
N GLY A 247 11.91 -3.44 -19.29
CA GLY A 247 13.31 -3.89 -19.29
C GLY A 247 13.98 -3.89 -17.91
N LYS A 248 13.54 -3.03 -16.97
CA LYS A 248 14.03 -3.00 -15.58
C LYS A 248 13.46 -4.15 -14.74
N ILE A 249 12.31 -4.68 -15.14
CA ILE A 249 11.60 -5.77 -14.45
C ILE A 249 12.14 -7.12 -14.90
N ILE A 250 12.33 -7.34 -16.21
CA ILE A 250 12.95 -8.58 -16.73
C ILE A 250 14.36 -8.78 -16.16
N LYS A 251 15.17 -7.72 -16.10
CA LYS A 251 16.55 -7.78 -15.58
C LYS A 251 16.65 -7.83 -14.05
N ARG A 252 15.52 -8.00 -13.33
CA ARG A 252 15.48 -8.00 -11.86
C ARG A 252 15.97 -9.34 -11.29
N ARG A 253 17.04 -9.30 -10.48
CA ARG A 253 17.46 -10.47 -9.67
C ARG A 253 16.45 -10.74 -8.54
N PRO A 254 16.18 -11.99 -8.15
CA PRO A 254 15.21 -12.33 -7.10
C PRO A 254 15.48 -11.65 -5.75
N THR A 255 16.75 -11.37 -5.45
CA THR A 255 17.21 -10.64 -4.25
C THR A 255 16.97 -9.12 -4.29
N THR A 256 16.51 -8.56 -5.40
CA THR A 256 16.35 -7.11 -5.58
C THR A 256 15.05 -6.62 -4.94
N SER A 257 15.18 -5.71 -3.97
CA SER A 257 14.08 -5.18 -3.14
C SER A 257 13.03 -4.34 -3.88
N ALA A 258 11.89 -4.10 -3.21
CA ALA A 258 10.73 -3.32 -3.67
C ALA A 258 10.99 -1.84 -4.05
N SER A 259 12.25 -1.39 -4.08
CA SER A 259 12.66 -0.07 -4.56
C SER A 259 12.18 0.25 -5.98
N ILE A 260 12.16 -0.73 -6.89
CA ILE A 260 11.65 -0.57 -8.26
C ILE A 260 10.15 -0.26 -8.26
N VAL A 261 9.36 -1.00 -7.46
CA VAL A 261 7.91 -0.77 -7.29
C VAL A 261 7.67 0.62 -6.71
N LYS A 262 8.46 1.04 -5.72
CA LYS A 262 8.37 2.40 -5.17
C LYS A 262 8.68 3.47 -6.23
N ALA A 263 9.70 3.28 -7.07
CA ALA A 263 10.05 4.22 -8.13
C ALA A 263 8.99 4.30 -9.25
N MET A 264 8.24 3.21 -9.46
CA MET A 264 7.12 3.19 -10.41
C MET A 264 5.86 3.88 -9.86
N LEU A 265 5.48 3.61 -8.60
CA LEU A 265 4.31 4.22 -7.96
C LEU A 265 4.52 5.70 -7.61
N TYR A 266 5.74 6.07 -7.22
CA TYR A 266 6.11 7.42 -6.79
C TYR A 266 7.22 7.96 -7.70
N LYS A 267 6.88 8.18 -8.97
CA LYS A 267 7.79 8.79 -9.94
C LYS A 267 8.15 10.21 -9.47
N SER A 268 9.43 10.54 -9.44
CA SER A 268 9.91 11.89 -9.15
C SER A 268 9.71 12.80 -10.37
N ASP A 269 9.34 14.05 -10.12
CA ASP A 269 9.30 15.08 -11.16
C ASP A 269 10.72 15.38 -11.65
N ILE A 270 10.93 15.16 -12.95
CA ILE A 270 12.22 15.30 -13.65
C ILE A 270 12.15 16.34 -14.78
N SER A 271 11.08 17.14 -14.80
CA SER A 271 10.83 18.23 -15.76
C SER A 271 11.85 19.37 -15.69
N SER A 272 12.55 19.51 -14.56
CA SER A 272 13.63 20.49 -14.36
C SER A 272 14.97 20.10 -15.00
N VAL A 273 15.13 18.87 -15.50
CA VAL A 273 16.38 18.41 -16.11
C VAL A 273 16.46 18.92 -17.55
N ALA A 274 17.46 19.75 -17.85
CA ALA A 274 17.63 20.40 -19.15
C ALA A 274 17.61 19.42 -20.34
N SER A 275 18.26 18.26 -20.22
CA SER A 275 18.28 17.21 -21.26
C SER A 275 16.91 16.59 -21.53
N ILE A 276 16.05 16.49 -20.50
CA ILE A 276 14.68 15.97 -20.64
C ILE A 276 13.78 17.03 -21.25
N LYS A 277 13.94 18.30 -20.85
CA LYS A 277 13.23 19.42 -21.46
C LYS A 277 13.57 19.56 -22.95
N HIS A 278 14.85 19.51 -23.31
CA HIS A 278 15.31 19.53 -24.69
C HIS A 278 14.77 18.33 -25.51
N GLY A 279 14.67 17.14 -24.92
CA GLY A 279 14.03 15.99 -25.57
C GLY A 279 12.56 16.25 -25.87
N VAL A 280 11.81 16.72 -24.87
CA VAL A 280 10.39 17.09 -24.98
C VAL A 280 10.13 18.17 -26.03
N ASP A 281 10.91 19.25 -26.01
CA ASP A 281 10.68 20.41 -26.88
C ASP A 281 10.91 20.03 -28.35
N ASN A 282 11.92 19.18 -28.62
CA ASN A 282 12.24 18.69 -29.97
C ASN A 282 11.42 17.47 -30.44
N GLU A 283 10.72 16.76 -29.54
CA GLU A 283 9.87 15.60 -29.85
C GLU A 283 8.82 15.97 -30.92
N THR A 284 8.19 17.14 -30.76
CA THR A 284 7.22 17.69 -31.72
C THR A 284 7.84 17.99 -33.09
N ILE A 285 9.07 18.49 -33.13
CA ILE A 285 9.79 18.81 -34.37
C ILE A 285 10.16 17.53 -35.11
N ALA A 286 10.65 16.51 -34.39
CA ALA A 286 10.96 15.20 -34.93
C ALA A 286 9.71 14.49 -35.48
N LEU A 287 8.59 14.53 -34.75
CA LEU A 287 7.31 13.98 -35.21
C LEU A 287 6.78 14.69 -36.46
N ASN A 288 6.87 16.03 -36.54
CA ASN A 288 6.48 16.78 -37.74
C ASN A 288 7.37 16.43 -38.96
N GLN A 289 8.68 16.22 -38.76
CA GLN A 289 9.59 15.77 -39.81
C GLN A 289 9.34 14.32 -40.26
N LEU A 290 8.90 13.46 -39.34
CA LEU A 290 8.54 12.07 -39.63
C LEU A 290 7.20 12.00 -40.39
N ALA A 291 6.18 12.73 -39.91
CA ALA A 291 4.85 12.82 -40.53
C ALA A 291 4.89 13.41 -41.95
N ALA A 292 5.85 14.29 -42.25
CA ALA A 292 6.09 14.82 -43.59
C ALA A 292 6.73 13.79 -44.56
N LYS A 293 7.24 12.66 -44.07
CA LYS A 293 7.82 11.57 -44.87
C LYS A 293 6.90 10.36 -44.96
N GLU A 294 6.26 9.97 -43.85
CA GLU A 294 5.32 8.86 -43.77
C GLU A 294 4.12 9.25 -42.89
N GLY A 295 2.90 9.05 -43.38
CA GLY A 295 1.68 9.34 -42.61
C GLY A 295 1.46 8.31 -41.50
N VAL A 296 1.42 8.75 -40.24
CA VAL A 296 1.46 7.88 -39.04
C VAL A 296 0.39 8.26 -38.02
N GLU A 297 -0.24 7.24 -37.42
CA GLU A 297 -1.20 7.34 -36.30
C GLU A 297 -0.86 6.38 -35.14
N ILE A 298 -1.57 6.50 -34.01
CA ILE A 298 -1.07 6.30 -32.63
C ILE A 298 -2.30 6.01 -31.68
N ARG A 299 -2.38 5.06 -30.71
CA ARG A 299 -1.42 4.22 -29.92
C ARG A 299 -2.15 3.03 -29.19
N PHE A 300 -1.74 1.75 -29.32
CA PHE A 300 -2.48 0.55 -28.78
C PHE A 300 -2.20 0.10 -27.32
N ILE A 301 -3.22 -0.47 -26.66
CA ILE A 301 -3.13 -1.35 -25.47
C ILE A 301 -3.04 -2.82 -25.94
N ASP A 302 -2.24 -3.64 -25.27
CA ASP A 302 -2.08 -5.07 -25.60
C ASP A 302 -3.42 -5.83 -25.47
N SER A 303 -3.76 -6.62 -26.50
CA SER A 303 -5.00 -7.39 -26.54
C SER A 303 -4.97 -8.60 -25.61
N GLU A 304 -3.82 -9.27 -25.50
CA GLU A 304 -3.64 -10.56 -24.83
C GLU A 304 -3.21 -10.40 -23.36
N ILE A 305 -2.45 -9.35 -23.04
CA ILE A 305 -1.91 -9.14 -21.68
C ILE A 305 -2.38 -7.79 -21.09
N PRO A 306 -3.48 -7.76 -20.31
CA PRO A 306 -4.15 -6.52 -19.91
C PRO A 306 -3.35 -5.60 -18.96
N PHE A 307 -2.26 -6.10 -18.36
CA PHE A 307 -1.37 -5.30 -17.51
C PHE A 307 -0.17 -4.69 -18.26
N LEU A 308 0.05 -5.04 -19.53
CA LEU A 308 1.08 -4.44 -20.37
C LEU A 308 0.50 -3.27 -21.15
N ALA A 309 1.24 -2.16 -21.17
CA ALA A 309 0.93 -1.01 -22.01
C ALA A 309 2.17 -0.63 -22.80
N THR A 310 2.04 -0.55 -24.12
CA THR A 310 3.03 0.13 -24.94
C THR A 310 2.57 1.55 -25.22
N THR A 311 3.53 2.40 -25.57
CA THR A 311 3.28 3.80 -25.89
C THR A 311 4.33 4.15 -26.96
N PRO A 312 4.24 3.57 -28.19
CA PRO A 312 5.23 3.74 -29.26
C PRO A 312 5.13 5.10 -29.94
N ASP A 313 6.28 5.68 -30.29
CA ASP A 313 6.35 7.05 -30.79
C ASP A 313 5.89 7.23 -32.25
N GLY A 314 5.79 6.13 -32.98
CA GLY A 314 4.99 5.99 -34.19
C GLY A 314 4.68 4.52 -34.48
N LEU A 315 3.69 4.28 -35.34
CA LEU A 315 3.41 2.97 -35.95
C LEU A 315 3.30 3.15 -37.46
N VAL A 316 4.14 2.42 -38.21
CA VAL A 316 4.14 2.45 -39.69
C VAL A 316 3.45 1.19 -40.21
N GLY A 317 2.31 1.35 -40.88
CA GLY A 317 1.59 0.26 -41.54
C GLY A 317 0.07 0.27 -41.33
N ASN A 318 -0.66 -0.37 -42.26
CA ASN A 318 -2.11 -0.42 -42.25
C ASN A 318 -2.62 -1.64 -41.43
N ILE A 319 -3.72 -1.48 -40.69
CA ILE A 319 -4.09 -2.34 -39.55
C ILE A 319 -4.65 -3.73 -39.96
N GLN A 320 -4.95 -3.96 -41.24
CA GLN A 320 -5.79 -5.09 -41.69
C GLN A 320 -5.12 -6.48 -41.82
N SER A 321 -3.82 -6.65 -41.54
CA SER A 321 -3.12 -7.94 -41.77
C SER A 321 -2.19 -8.40 -40.64
N TRP A 322 -2.60 -8.25 -39.38
CA TRP A 322 -1.80 -8.66 -38.21
C TRP A 322 -2.26 -10.01 -37.63
N SER A 323 -2.07 -11.08 -38.42
CA SER A 323 -2.24 -12.47 -37.95
C SER A 323 -0.89 -13.11 -37.60
N SER A 324 -0.64 -13.25 -36.29
CA SER A 324 0.15 -14.32 -35.64
C SER A 324 1.66 -14.51 -35.96
N ASN A 325 2.31 -13.82 -36.91
CA ASN A 325 3.71 -14.15 -37.23
C ASN A 325 4.62 -12.99 -37.73
N ALA A 326 4.38 -11.74 -37.31
CA ALA A 326 5.22 -10.60 -37.67
C ALA A 326 6.28 -10.28 -36.59
N GLN A 327 7.57 -10.43 -36.96
CA GLN A 327 8.72 -10.13 -36.11
C GLN A 327 8.91 -8.60 -35.99
N CYS A 328 8.42 -8.01 -34.90
CA CYS A 328 8.40 -6.56 -34.70
C CYS A 328 9.81 -5.95 -34.61
N GLN A 329 10.20 -5.16 -35.63
CA GLN A 329 11.22 -4.11 -35.46
C GLN A 329 10.57 -2.89 -34.81
N LEU A 330 10.57 -2.87 -33.47
CA LEU A 330 10.31 -1.65 -32.70
C LEU A 330 11.52 -0.71 -32.85
N LEU A 331 11.30 0.45 -33.46
CA LEU A 331 12.20 1.60 -33.28
C LEU A 331 12.05 2.10 -31.83
N ILE A 332 13.19 2.19 -31.13
CA ILE A 332 13.35 2.62 -29.72
C ILE A 332 14.03 3.98 -29.71
#